data_AF-A0A0C9TP12-F1
#
_entry.id   AF-A0A0C9TP12-F1
#
_cell.length_a   1.000
_cell.length_b   1.000
_cell.length_c   1.000
_cell.angle_alpha   90.00
_cell.angle_beta   90.00
_cell.angle_gamma   90.00
#
_symmetry.space_group_name_H-M   'P 1'
#
loop_
_entity.id
_entity.type
_entity.pdbx_description
1 polymer ?
#
loop_
_entity_poly.entity_id
_entity_poly.type
_entity_poly.pdbx_seq_one_letter_code
_entity_poly.pdbx_strand_id
1 'polypeptide(L)'
;MKLTADEWKHVGLFASLLAHTDNAQQNFSSDAGPSLHLALPALEALHKAWDSRSIQSKYMVFSTGLNAAVNKIVEYYERTADLDTYTMAMLLDPSFKDAHFKKYWGADLHADAIQHAEKIFKRHHLDMYGEDASVIFIWP
;
A
#
# COMPACT_ATOMS: atom_id res chain seq x y z
N MET A 1 36.35 1.02 14.16
CA MET A 1 35.72 2.36 14.21
C MET A 1 34.49 2.26 15.11
N LYS A 2 34.32 3.13 16.12
CA LYS A 2 33.16 3.15 17.01
C LYS A 2 32.42 4.47 16.81
N LEU A 3 31.10 4.41 16.63
CA LEU A 3 30.26 5.61 16.55
C LEU A 3 30.20 6.30 17.91
N THR A 4 30.17 7.63 17.87
CA THR A 4 29.90 8.51 19.00
C THR A 4 28.43 8.43 19.43
N ALA A 5 28.12 8.95 20.62
CA ALA A 5 26.74 9.00 21.11
C ALA A 5 25.81 9.80 20.18
N ASP A 6 26.30 10.90 19.61
CA ASP A 6 25.54 11.74 18.69
C ASP A 6 25.31 11.05 17.33
N GLU A 7 26.32 10.34 16.82
CA GLU A 7 26.15 9.51 15.62
C GLU A 7 25.14 8.39 15.84
N TRP A 8 25.16 7.73 17.00
CA TRP A 8 24.14 6.73 17.36
C TRP A 8 22.73 7.34 17.42
N LYS A 9 22.60 8.56 17.94
CA LYS A 9 21.33 9.28 17.93
C LYS A 9 20.86 9.57 16.51
N HIS A 10 21.75 9.98 15.61
CA HIS A 10 21.42 10.16 14.20
C HIS A 10 20.99 8.85 13.52
N VAL A 11 21.68 7.73 13.79
CA VAL A 11 21.28 6.41 13.29
C VAL A 11 19.86 6.05 13.75
N GLY A 12 19.52 6.27 15.01
CA GLY A 12 18.17 6.01 15.52
C GLY A 12 17.10 6.89 14.86
N LEU A 13 17.41 8.16 14.61
CA LEU A 13 16.53 9.07 13.88
C LEU A 13 16.35 8.63 12.43
N PHE A 14 17.42 8.22 11.75
CA PHE A 14 17.37 7.72 10.39
C PHE A 14 16.58 6.42 10.28
N ALA A 15 16.78 5.47 11.20
CA ALA A 15 15.96 4.26 11.29
C ALA A 15 14.46 4.59 11.47
N SER A 16 14.15 5.62 12.27
CA SER A 16 12.77 6.09 12.44
C SER A 16 12.17 6.68 11.16
N LEU A 17 12.99 7.24 10.26
CA LEU A 17 12.56 7.70 8.94
C LEU A 17 12.33 6.52 7.99
N LEU A 18 13.23 5.53 8.01
CA LEU A 18 13.17 4.33 7.18
C LEU A 18 11.98 3.42 7.51
N ALA A 19 11.51 3.44 8.76
CA ALA A 19 10.30 2.70 9.14
C ALA A 19 9.05 3.13 8.32
N HIS A 20 8.97 4.40 7.88
CA HIS A 20 7.87 4.86 7.02
C HIS A 20 7.98 4.28 5.61
N THR A 21 9.18 4.21 5.06
CA THR A 21 9.41 3.55 3.76
C THR A 21 9.13 2.07 3.80
N ASP A 22 9.50 1.39 4.88
CA ASP A 22 9.22 -0.04 5.04
C ASP A 22 7.71 -0.31 5.06
N ASN A 23 6.94 0.49 5.80
CA ASN A 23 5.48 0.38 5.80
C ASN A 23 4.88 0.66 4.41
N ALA A 24 5.33 1.71 3.72
CA ALA A 24 4.87 2.01 2.38
C ALA A 24 5.22 0.89 1.39
N GLN A 25 6.44 0.34 1.47
CA GLN A 25 6.90 -0.77 0.64
C GLN A 25 6.03 -2.02 0.84
N GLN A 26 5.71 -2.37 2.10
CA GLN A 26 4.84 -3.51 2.39
C GLN A 26 3.45 -3.36 1.76
N ASN A 27 2.93 -2.14 1.65
CA ASN A 27 1.67 -1.88 0.96
C ASN A 27 1.76 -2.08 -0.56
N PHE A 28 2.93 -1.93 -1.19
CA PHE A 28 3.13 -2.24 -2.62
C PHE A 28 3.40 -3.72 -2.89
N SER A 29 4.05 -4.40 -1.96
CA SER A 29 4.62 -5.75 -2.15
C SER A 29 3.93 -6.83 -1.34
N SER A 30 2.65 -6.66 -1.02
CA SER A 30 1.88 -7.71 -0.35
C SER A 30 1.64 -8.90 -1.28
N ASP A 31 2.10 -10.07 -0.89
CA ASP A 31 1.74 -11.35 -1.52
C ASP A 31 0.41 -11.91 -1.00
N ALA A 32 -0.18 -11.27 0.02
CA ALA A 32 -1.41 -11.72 0.66
C ALA A 32 -2.68 -11.26 -0.07
N GLY A 33 -2.57 -10.41 -1.10
CA GLY A 33 -3.70 -9.93 -1.87
C GLY A 33 -3.35 -8.78 -2.82
N PRO A 34 -4.33 -8.26 -3.58
CA PRO A 34 -4.10 -7.18 -4.53
C PRO A 34 -3.56 -5.92 -3.83
N SER A 35 -2.36 -5.45 -4.18
CA SER A 35 -1.73 -4.28 -3.57
C SER A 35 -1.91 -2.99 -4.37
N LEU A 36 -2.37 -3.09 -5.62
CA LEU A 36 -2.39 -1.94 -6.55
C LEU A 36 -3.26 -0.78 -6.05
N HIS A 37 -4.38 -1.08 -5.40
CA HIS A 37 -5.29 -0.09 -4.81
C HIS A 37 -4.67 0.69 -3.64
N LEU A 38 -3.60 0.17 -3.01
CA LEU A 38 -2.91 0.81 -1.89
C LEU A 38 -1.79 1.74 -2.34
N ALA A 39 -1.43 1.73 -3.62
CA ALA A 39 -0.25 2.42 -4.11
C ALA A 39 -0.30 3.94 -3.92
N LEU A 40 -1.37 4.59 -4.39
CA LEU A 40 -1.57 6.04 -4.21
C LEU A 40 -1.70 6.41 -2.72
N PRO A 41 -2.54 5.72 -1.91
CA PRO A 41 -2.57 5.95 -0.46
C PRO A 41 -1.21 5.81 0.23
N ALA A 42 -0.39 4.83 -0.16
CA ALA A 42 0.93 4.62 0.41
C ALA A 42 1.90 5.76 0.07
N LEU A 43 1.87 6.27 -1.17
CA LEU A 43 2.65 7.44 -1.57
C LEU A 43 2.22 8.70 -0.81
N GLU A 44 0.91 8.94 -0.67
CA GLU A 44 0.37 10.08 0.07
C GLU A 44 0.76 10.03 1.55
N ALA A 45 0.64 8.86 2.18
CA ALA A 45 1.02 8.65 3.56
C ALA A 45 2.53 8.86 3.77
N LEU A 46 3.38 8.33 2.89
CA LEU A 46 4.82 8.50 2.96
C LEU A 46 5.24 9.96 2.75
N HIS A 47 4.66 10.62 1.75
CA HIS A 47 4.89 12.05 1.49
C HIS A 47 4.58 12.88 2.74
N LYS A 48 3.38 12.72 3.30
CA LYS A 48 2.96 13.42 4.53
C LYS A 48 3.88 13.13 5.71
N ALA A 49 4.31 11.87 5.86
CA ALA A 49 5.19 11.46 6.95
C ALA A 49 6.57 12.12 6.87
N TRP A 50 7.15 12.24 5.68
CA TRP A 50 8.47 12.84 5.49
C TRP A 50 8.44 14.36 5.42
N ASP A 51 7.44 14.93 4.75
CA ASP A 51 7.24 16.39 4.68
C ASP A 51 7.10 17.01 6.08
N SER A 52 6.22 16.44 6.92
CA SER A 52 6.06 16.88 8.32
C SER A 52 7.29 16.70 9.21
N ARG A 53 8.24 15.85 8.81
CA ARG A 53 9.51 15.61 9.53
C ARG A 53 10.64 16.50 9.01
N SER A 54 10.60 16.94 7.76
CA SER A 54 11.59 17.84 7.16
C SER A 54 11.73 19.16 7.94
N ILE A 55 10.62 19.63 8.54
CA ILE A 55 10.57 20.87 9.33
C ILE A 55 10.90 20.69 10.82
N GLN A 56 11.06 19.45 11.31
CA GLN A 56 11.36 19.20 12.72
C GLN A 56 12.86 19.34 12.98
N SER A 57 13.22 20.13 14.00
CA SER A 57 14.60 20.44 14.35
C SER A 57 15.48 19.19 14.55
N LYS A 58 14.93 18.12 15.13
CA LYS A 58 15.68 16.86 15.35
C LYS A 58 16.06 16.13 14.06
N TYR A 59 15.39 16.40 12.93
CA TYR A 59 15.71 15.81 11.62
C TYR A 59 16.45 16.77 10.69
N MET A 60 16.86 17.95 11.18
CA MET A 60 17.51 18.98 10.36
C MET A 60 18.76 18.47 9.62
N VAL A 61 19.51 17.56 10.26
CA VAL A 61 20.69 16.91 9.65
C VAL A 61 20.35 16.10 8.38
N PHE A 62 19.10 15.68 8.22
CA PHE A 62 18.60 14.93 7.06
C PHE A 62 17.80 15.79 6.08
N SER A 63 17.64 17.10 6.32
CA SER A 63 16.75 17.99 5.56
C SER A 63 16.97 17.94 4.05
N THR A 64 18.22 18.01 3.59
CA THR A 64 18.56 17.88 2.16
C THR A 64 18.06 16.55 1.57
N GLY A 65 18.30 15.45 2.27
CA GLY A 65 17.86 14.12 1.82
C GLY A 65 16.34 13.97 1.85
N LEU A 66 15.69 14.47 2.90
CA LEU A 66 14.23 14.45 3.03
C LEU A 66 13.54 15.26 1.93
N ASN A 67 14.04 16.46 1.63
CA ASN A 67 13.48 17.29 0.55
C ASN A 67 13.61 16.60 -0.82
N ALA A 68 14.78 16.00 -1.09
CA ALA A 68 14.97 15.23 -2.31
C ALA A 68 14.03 14.01 -2.38
N ALA A 69 13.85 13.31 -1.25
CA ALA A 69 12.99 12.14 -1.17
C ALA A 69 11.50 12.48 -1.32
N VAL A 70 11.04 13.59 -0.72
CA VAL A 70 9.68 14.11 -0.88
C VAL A 70 9.39 14.48 -2.33
N ASN A 71 10.30 15.21 -3.00
CA ASN A 71 10.16 15.52 -4.42
C ASN A 71 10.09 14.26 -5.29
N LYS A 72 10.85 13.23 -4.94
CA LYS A 72 10.80 11.95 -5.67
C LYS A 72 9.47 11.23 -5.49
N ILE A 73 8.85 11.31 -4.31
CA ILE A 73 7.50 10.75 -4.09
C ILE A 73 6.47 11.49 -4.94
N VAL A 74 6.55 12.83 -5.06
CA VAL A 74 5.65 13.60 -5.94
C VAL A 74 5.75 13.11 -7.39
N GLU A 75 6.96 12.92 -7.91
CA GLU A 75 7.16 12.37 -9.26
C GLU A 75 6.49 10.98 -9.42
N TYR A 76 6.68 10.08 -8.45
CA TYR A 76 6.03 8.77 -8.50
C TYR A 76 4.51 8.85 -8.36
N TYR A 77 4.00 9.77 -7.56
CA TYR A 77 2.57 10.00 -7.41
C TYR A 77 1.95 10.43 -8.73
N GLU A 78 2.50 11.46 -9.38
CA GLU A 78 2.02 11.96 -10.66
C GLU A 78 2.00 10.86 -11.72
N ARG A 79 3.09 10.08 -11.84
CA ARG A 79 3.16 8.95 -12.77
C ARG A 79 2.18 7.83 -12.47
N THR A 80 1.88 7.59 -11.20
CA THR A 80 0.95 6.55 -10.76
C THR A 80 -0.50 6.99 -10.96
N ALA A 81 -0.79 8.26 -10.66
CA ALA A 81 -2.12 8.84 -10.77
C ALA A 81 -2.57 9.03 -12.23
N ASP A 82 -1.63 9.20 -13.16
CA ASP A 82 -1.90 9.30 -14.60
C ASP A 82 -2.32 7.96 -15.24
N LEU A 83 -2.14 6.85 -14.53
CA LEU A 83 -2.47 5.52 -15.03
C LEU A 83 -3.87 5.09 -14.58
N ASP A 84 -4.76 4.91 -15.55
CA ASP A 84 -6.14 4.43 -15.34
C ASP A 84 -6.23 3.18 -14.45
N THR A 85 -5.24 2.29 -14.56
CA THR A 85 -5.19 1.04 -13.78
C THR A 85 -5.23 1.28 -12.28
N TYR A 86 -4.54 2.31 -11.77
CA TYR A 86 -4.51 2.61 -10.33
C TYR A 86 -5.83 3.23 -9.87
N THR A 87 -6.38 4.17 -10.65
CA THR A 87 -7.71 4.76 -10.39
C THR A 87 -8.79 3.68 -10.36
N MET A 88 -8.78 2.76 -11.33
CA MET A 88 -9.74 1.66 -11.41
C MET A 88 -9.54 0.66 -10.27
N ALA A 89 -8.29 0.32 -9.91
CA ALA A 89 -8.02 -0.59 -8.80
C ALA A 89 -8.53 -0.03 -7.46
N MET A 90 -8.38 1.28 -7.23
CA MET A 90 -8.95 1.95 -6.06
C MET A 90 -10.47 1.93 -6.06
N LEU A 91 -11.10 2.26 -7.19
CA LEU A 91 -12.56 2.33 -7.29
C LEU A 91 -13.23 0.95 -7.16
N LEU A 92 -12.56 -0.08 -7.68
CA LEU A 92 -13.06 -1.45 -7.70
C LEU A 92 -12.68 -2.26 -6.46
N ASP A 93 -12.00 -1.67 -5.48
CA ASP A 93 -11.60 -2.35 -4.26
C ASP A 93 -12.83 -3.01 -3.58
N PRO A 94 -12.90 -4.36 -3.54
CA PRO A 94 -14.03 -5.07 -2.97
C PRO A 94 -14.11 -4.92 -1.45
N SER A 95 -13.05 -4.49 -0.76
CA SER A 95 -13.00 -4.36 0.71
C SER A 95 -14.11 -3.45 1.25
N PHE A 96 -14.44 -2.36 0.54
CA PHE A 96 -15.52 -1.45 0.92
C PHE A 96 -16.90 -2.11 0.84
N LYS A 97 -17.12 -2.97 -0.16
CA LYS A 97 -18.39 -3.70 -0.36
C LYS A 97 -18.49 -4.87 0.63
N ASP A 98 -17.38 -5.56 0.84
CA ASP A 98 -17.25 -6.61 1.84
C ASP A 98 -17.57 -6.11 3.26
N ALA A 99 -17.07 -4.93 3.62
CA ALA A 99 -17.40 -4.26 4.89
C ALA A 99 -18.91 -4.01 5.05
N HIS A 100 -19.63 -3.74 3.95
CA HIS A 100 -21.09 -3.61 3.98
C HIS A 100 -21.76 -4.95 4.31
N PHE A 101 -21.37 -6.04 3.65
CA PHE A 101 -21.92 -7.37 3.92
C PHE A 101 -21.66 -7.80 5.37
N LYS A 102 -20.41 -7.63 5.85
CA LYS A 102 -20.03 -7.89 7.24
C LYS A 102 -20.88 -7.11 8.24
N LYS A 103 -21.20 -5.85 7.92
CA LYS A 103 -21.95 -4.97 8.84
C LYS A 103 -23.45 -5.25 8.86
N TYR A 104 -24.05 -5.60 7.73
CA TYR A 104 -25.52 -5.59 7.59
C TYR A 104 -26.16 -6.95 7.37
N TRP A 105 -25.44 -7.95 6.85
CA TRP A 105 -26.04 -9.21 6.42
C TRP A 105 -25.82 -10.36 7.41
N GLY A 106 -24.92 -10.20 8.39
CA GLY A 106 -24.55 -11.26 9.31
C GLY A 106 -23.60 -12.28 8.67
N ALA A 107 -23.03 -13.17 9.49
CA ALA A 107 -21.91 -14.03 9.09
C ALA A 107 -22.27 -15.03 7.97
N ASP A 108 -23.45 -15.67 8.05
CA ASP A 108 -23.84 -16.71 7.09
C ASP A 108 -24.07 -16.15 5.69
N LEU A 109 -24.85 -15.07 5.58
CA LEU A 109 -25.11 -14.41 4.30
C LEU A 109 -23.87 -13.73 3.71
N HIS A 110 -22.97 -13.24 4.58
CA HIS A 110 -21.67 -12.75 4.16
C HIS A 110 -20.84 -13.86 3.53
N ALA A 111 -20.71 -15.02 4.20
CA ALA A 111 -19.98 -16.17 3.68
C ALA A 111 -20.56 -16.68 2.35
N ASP A 112 -21.88 -16.73 2.22
CA ASP A 112 -22.55 -17.11 0.97
C ASP A 112 -22.24 -16.13 -0.17
N ALA A 113 -22.26 -14.82 0.10
CA ALA A 113 -21.92 -13.79 -0.87
C ALA A 113 -20.47 -13.92 -1.36
N ILE A 114 -19.54 -14.24 -0.46
CA ILE A 114 -18.12 -14.42 -0.78
C ILE A 114 -17.93 -15.64 -1.67
N GLN A 115 -18.50 -16.78 -1.26
CA GLN A 115 -18.42 -18.01 -2.04
C GLN A 115 -19.04 -17.84 -3.43
N HIS A 116 -20.11 -17.06 -3.55
CA HIS A 116 -20.72 -16.75 -4.85
C HIS A 116 -19.79 -15.88 -5.72
N ALA A 117 -19.16 -14.86 -5.14
CA ALA A 117 -18.20 -14.00 -5.84
C ALA A 117 -16.99 -14.79 -6.34
N GLU A 118 -16.43 -15.69 -5.54
CA GLU A 118 -15.33 -16.58 -5.93
C GLU A 118 -15.70 -17.46 -7.13
N LYS A 119 -16.90 -18.05 -7.12
CA LYS A 119 -17.40 -18.87 -8.25
C LYS A 119 -17.51 -18.05 -9.54
N ILE A 120 -18.03 -16.83 -9.45
CA ILE A 120 -18.14 -15.92 -10.60
C ILE A 120 -16.75 -15.58 -11.15
N PHE A 121 -15.82 -15.18 -10.28
CA PHE A 121 -14.46 -14.82 -10.69
C PHE A 121 -13.75 -16.01 -11.33
N LYS A 122 -13.80 -17.19 -10.69
CA LYS A 122 -13.16 -18.40 -11.23
C LYS A 122 -13.66 -18.72 -12.63
N ARG A 123 -14.97 -18.65 -12.87
CA ARG A 123 -15.57 -18.86 -14.19
C ARG A 123 -14.99 -17.88 -15.22
N HIS A 124 -15.03 -16.58 -14.94
CA HIS A 124 -14.51 -15.58 -15.87
C HIS A 124 -12.99 -15.68 -16.09
N HIS A 125 -12.22 -16.06 -15.06
CA HIS A 125 -10.79 -16.30 -15.20
C HIS A 125 -10.52 -17.46 -16.16
N LEU A 126 -11.20 -18.59 -15.99
CA LEU A 126 -11.06 -19.74 -16.88
C LEU A 126 -11.49 -19.41 -18.32
N ASP A 127 -12.57 -18.63 -18.49
CA ASP A 127 -13.02 -18.17 -19.81
C ASP A 127 -11.95 -17.31 -20.53
N MET A 128 -11.17 -16.51 -19.77
CA MET A 128 -10.13 -15.64 -20.33
C MET A 128 -8.78 -16.34 -20.55
N TYR A 129 -8.38 -17.22 -19.65
CA TYR A 129 -7.00 -17.74 -19.58
C TYR A 129 -6.89 -19.26 -19.80
N GLY A 130 -8.01 -19.99 -19.89
CA GLY A 130 -8.03 -21.45 -20.07
C GLY A 130 -7.87 -22.25 -18.77
N GLU A 131 -8.05 -23.57 -18.85
CA GLU A 131 -8.04 -24.46 -17.67
C GLU A 131 -6.67 -24.69 -17.03
N ASP A 132 -5.58 -24.40 -17.76
CA ASP A 132 -4.21 -24.55 -17.27
C ASP A 132 -3.74 -23.38 -16.39
N ALA A 133 -4.55 -22.32 -16.26
CA ALA A 133 -4.23 -21.17 -15.42
C ALA A 133 -4.54 -21.48 -13.94
N SER A 134 -3.50 -21.73 -13.14
CA SER A 134 -3.63 -21.92 -11.70
C SER A 134 -4.01 -20.61 -11.00
N VAL A 135 -5.19 -20.56 -10.36
CA VAL A 135 -5.60 -19.45 -9.49
C VAL A 135 -5.47 -19.87 -8.03
N ILE A 136 -4.58 -19.21 -7.29
CA ILE A 136 -4.57 -19.27 -5.83
C ILE A 136 -5.44 -18.12 -5.35
N PHE A 137 -6.58 -18.44 -4.73
CA PHE A 137 -7.46 -17.46 -4.12
C PHE A 137 -6.96 -17.17 -2.71
N ILE A 138 -6.52 -15.93 -2.49
CA ILE A 138 -6.33 -15.38 -1.16
C ILE A 138 -7.21 -14.14 -1.10
N TRP A 139 -8.40 -14.31 -0.52
CA TRP A 139 -9.23 -13.19 -0.12
C TRP A 139 -8.81 -12.78 1.30
N PRO A 140 -8.54 -11.49 1.56
CA PRO A 140 -8.11 -11.02 2.87
C PRO A 140 -9.21 -11.12 3.96
#